data_AF-A0A535WB11-F1
#
_entry.id   AF-A0A535WB11-F1
#
_cell.length_a   1.000
_cell.length_b   1.000
_cell.length_c   1.000
_cell.angle_alpha   90.00
_cell.angle_beta   90.00
_cell.angle_gamma   90.00
#
_symmetry.space_group_name_H-M   'P 1'
#
loop_
_entity.id
_entity.type
_entity.pdbx_description
1 polymer ?
#
loop_
_entity_poly.entity_id
_entity_poly.type
_entity_poly.pdbx_seq_one_letter_code
_entity_poly.pdbx_strand_id
1 'polypeptide(L)'
;MRLTRLGIAVAASITLQVVGAVLAIQQRLAYGFGGHGDPNQVARDFVLGGGTAESPSVVFLVLLVLAAVLAAVRGRVGVIACVAVSALSVLEVIGFLGEPHTWRTFSLGSLEPGWAAYELLALASLVAMFLLAVRELAVRRRLQPTAHDAERQPKL
;
A
#
# COMPACT_ATOMS: atom_id res chain seq x y z
N MET A 1 7.54 -20.53 -4.56
CA MET A 1 6.80 -19.48 -5.32
C MET A 1 7.80 -18.42 -5.76
N ARG A 2 7.88 -18.05 -7.05
CA ARG A 2 8.67 -16.88 -7.46
C ARG A 2 7.86 -15.62 -7.14
N LEU A 3 8.43 -14.64 -6.42
CA LEU A 3 7.76 -13.37 -6.20
C LEU A 3 7.52 -12.66 -7.54
N THR A 4 6.28 -12.24 -7.78
CA THR A 4 5.95 -11.36 -8.90
C THR A 4 6.50 -9.96 -8.62
N ARG A 5 6.64 -9.13 -9.66
CA ARG A 5 7.07 -7.72 -9.49
C ARG A 5 6.15 -6.97 -8.53
N LEU A 6 4.85 -7.24 -8.59
CA LEU A 6 3.87 -6.70 -7.64
C LEU A 6 4.16 -7.17 -6.21
N GLY A 7 4.43 -8.47 -6.01
CA GLY A 7 4.79 -8.99 -4.69
C GLY A 7 6.05 -8.34 -4.11
N ILE A 8 7.07 -8.07 -4.94
CA ILE A 8 8.28 -7.35 -4.52
C ILE A 8 7.94 -5.92 -4.08
N ALA A 9 7.12 -5.21 -4.86
CA ALA A 9 6.72 -3.84 -4.53
C ALA A 9 5.91 -3.80 -3.22
N VAL A 10 4.95 -4.70 -3.04
CA VAL A 10 4.18 -4.81 -1.78
C VAL A 10 5.10 -5.11 -0.61
N ALA A 11 6.05 -6.05 -0.75
CA ALA A 11 7.00 -6.36 0.31
C ALA A 11 7.89 -5.16 0.66
N ALA A 12 8.35 -4.40 -0.34
CA ALA A 12 9.13 -3.19 -0.13
C ALA A 12 8.31 -2.10 0.59
N SER A 13 7.07 -1.85 0.16
CA SER A 13 6.18 -0.89 0.81
C SER A 13 5.88 -1.29 2.26
N ILE A 14 5.56 -2.55 2.53
CA ILE A 14 5.32 -3.04 3.90
C ILE A 14 6.57 -2.88 4.76
N THR A 15 7.75 -3.16 4.21
CA THR A 15 9.01 -3.00 4.97
C THR A 15 9.20 -1.54 5.38
N LEU A 16 8.98 -0.59 4.46
CA LEU A 16 9.06 0.83 4.77
C LEU A 16 8.02 1.23 5.81
N GLN A 17 6.78 0.79 5.66
CA GLN A 17 5.69 1.07 6.60
C GLN A 17 5.98 0.51 8.00
N VAL A 18 6.57 -0.67 8.12
CA VAL A 18 6.98 -1.24 9.42
C VAL A 18 8.10 -0.39 10.04
N VAL A 19 9.07 0.07 9.25
CA VAL A 19 10.11 0.99 9.73
C VAL A 19 9.48 2.31 10.19
N GLY A 20 8.57 2.89 9.41
CA GLY A 20 7.81 4.08 9.77
C GLY A 20 7.05 3.91 11.07
N ALA A 21 6.32 2.81 11.23
CA ALA A 21 5.59 2.50 12.46
C ALA A 21 6.52 2.45 13.68
N VAL A 22 7.69 1.81 13.56
CA VAL A 22 8.68 1.75 14.65
C VAL A 22 9.18 3.16 15.00
N LEU A 23 9.53 3.97 14.01
CA LEU A 23 9.98 5.36 14.23
C LEU A 23 8.88 6.21 14.86
N ALA A 24 7.65 6.10 14.37
CA ALA A 24 6.49 6.80 14.88
C ALA A 24 6.17 6.41 16.33
N ILE A 25 6.25 5.13 16.68
CA ILE A 25 6.07 4.66 18.05
C ILE A 25 7.15 5.22 18.98
N GLN A 26 8.43 5.19 18.55
CA GLN A 26 9.54 5.72 19.34
C GLN A 26 9.41 7.22 19.60
N GLN A 27 8.93 7.97 18.60
CA GLN A 27 8.81 9.43 18.64
C GLN A 27 7.40 9.91 19.06
N ARG A 28 6.51 8.98 19.42
CA ARG A 28 5.11 9.27 19.79
C ARG A 28 4.34 10.05 18.71
N LEU A 29 4.60 9.75 17.45
CA LEU A 29 3.92 10.33 16.29
C LEU A 29 2.58 9.63 16.06
N ALA A 30 1.55 10.16 16.72
CA ALA A 30 0.18 9.75 16.49
C ALA A 30 -0.33 10.24 15.12
N TYR A 31 -1.21 9.45 14.52
CA TYR A 31 -1.89 9.83 13.28
C TYR A 31 -2.74 11.08 13.47
N GLY A 32 -2.75 11.95 12.46
CA GLY A 32 -3.57 13.17 12.41
C GLY A 32 -4.59 13.15 11.27
N PHE A 33 -4.54 12.16 10.37
CA PHE A 33 -5.50 12.02 9.29
C PHE A 33 -6.65 11.08 9.67
N GLY A 34 -7.89 11.44 9.34
CA GLY A 34 -9.09 10.64 9.66
C GLY A 34 -9.47 10.60 11.15
N GLY A 35 -8.78 11.37 12.00
CA GLY A 35 -9.01 11.49 13.44
C GLY A 35 -7.83 12.15 14.14
N HIS A 36 -7.82 12.13 15.47
CA HIS A 36 -6.69 12.57 16.28
C HIS A 36 -6.27 11.41 17.17
N GLY A 37 -5.16 10.75 16.83
CA GLY A 37 -4.59 9.70 17.68
C GLY A 37 -3.98 10.26 18.97
N ASP A 38 -3.81 9.41 19.97
CA ASP A 38 -3.18 9.76 21.23
C ASP A 38 -1.67 9.43 21.18
N PRO A 39 -0.76 10.41 21.36
CA PRO A 39 0.69 10.17 21.41
C PRO A 39 1.13 9.14 22.46
N ASN A 40 0.31 8.86 23.47
CA ASN A 40 0.59 7.84 24.48
C ASN A 40 0.10 6.44 24.09
N GLN A 41 -0.66 6.32 22.99
CA GLN A 41 -1.26 5.07 22.53
C GLN A 41 -0.85 4.68 21.11
N VAL A 42 0.16 5.32 20.52
CA VAL A 42 0.62 5.06 19.13
C VAL A 42 0.86 3.58 18.84
N ALA A 43 1.47 2.82 19.76
CA ALA A 43 1.67 1.39 19.58
C ALA A 43 0.36 0.60 19.57
N ARG A 44 -0.61 0.98 20.41
CA ARG A 44 -1.94 0.38 20.44
C ARG A 44 -2.72 0.73 19.18
N ASP A 45 -2.63 1.98 18.75
CA ASP A 45 -3.32 2.48 17.55
C ASP A 45 -2.75 1.86 16.27
N PHE A 46 -1.45 1.56 16.24
CA PHE A 46 -0.85 0.75 15.18
C PHE A 46 -1.46 -0.65 15.10
N VAL A 47 -1.65 -1.33 16.23
CA VAL A 47 -2.14 -2.73 16.22
C VAL A 47 -3.65 -2.82 16.02
N LEU A 48 -4.42 -1.96 16.70
CA LEU A 48 -5.88 -2.09 16.83
C LEU A 48 -6.67 -0.84 16.41
N GLY A 49 -5.99 0.28 16.15
CA GLY A 49 -6.62 1.57 15.88
C GLY A 49 -6.41 2.06 14.45
N GLY A 50 -6.23 3.37 14.31
CA GLY A 50 -6.09 4.07 13.03
C GLY A 50 -4.72 3.94 12.36
N GLY A 51 -3.71 3.41 13.06
CA GLY A 51 -2.32 3.41 12.61
C GLY A 51 -1.43 4.37 13.40
N THR A 52 -0.46 4.93 12.71
CA THR A 52 0.52 5.92 13.18
C THR A 52 0.62 7.05 12.15
N ALA A 53 1.41 8.09 12.42
CA ALA A 53 1.69 9.12 11.41
C ALA A 53 2.35 8.54 10.13
N GLU A 54 3.09 7.44 10.24
CA GLU A 54 3.96 6.93 9.17
C GLU A 54 3.51 5.59 8.56
N SER A 55 2.45 5.01 9.11
CA SER A 55 2.02 3.66 8.76
C SER A 55 0.56 3.44 9.14
N PRO A 56 -0.24 2.81 8.27
CA PRO A 56 -1.57 2.37 8.62
C PRO A 56 -1.53 1.25 9.68
N SER A 57 -2.70 0.87 10.19
CA SER A 57 -2.77 -0.19 11.19
C SER A 57 -2.35 -1.56 10.66
N VAL A 58 -1.95 -2.46 11.56
CA VAL A 58 -1.60 -3.85 11.26
C VAL A 58 -2.72 -4.57 10.50
N VAL A 59 -3.99 -4.26 10.81
CA VAL A 59 -5.14 -4.83 10.09
C VAL A 59 -5.07 -4.47 8.60
N PHE A 60 -4.74 -3.22 8.27
CA PHE A 60 -4.58 -2.78 6.89
C PHE A 60 -3.41 -3.50 6.21
N LEU A 61 -2.26 -3.61 6.89
CA LEU A 61 -1.09 -4.33 6.38
C LEU A 61 -1.40 -5.80 6.07
N VAL A 62 -2.15 -6.47 6.96
CA VAL A 62 -2.59 -7.86 6.75
C VAL A 62 -3.49 -7.97 5.52
N LEU A 63 -4.44 -7.06 5.34
CA LEU A 63 -5.30 -7.03 4.15
C LEU A 63 -4.48 -6.83 2.87
N LEU A 64 -3.47 -5.95 2.90
CA LEU A 64 -2.58 -5.72 1.77
C LEU A 64 -1.75 -6.97 1.43
N VAL A 65 -1.20 -7.67 2.44
CA VAL A 65 -0.50 -8.95 2.25
C VAL A 65 -1.42 -9.99 1.63
N LEU A 66 -2.63 -10.16 2.16
CA LEU A 66 -3.59 -11.13 1.66
C LEU A 66 -3.98 -10.82 0.20
N ALA A 67 -4.23 -9.56 -0.12
CA ALA A 67 -4.51 -9.12 -1.47
C ALA A 67 -3.32 -9.40 -2.41
N ALA A 68 -2.08 -9.14 -1.98
CA ALA A 68 -0.90 -9.42 -2.79
C ALA A 68 -0.67 -10.92 -3.02
N VAL A 69 -0.91 -11.76 -2.02
CA VAL A 69 -0.85 -13.23 -2.15
C VAL A 69 -1.92 -13.72 -3.12
N LEU A 70 -3.16 -13.26 -2.97
CA LEU A 70 -4.27 -13.61 -3.86
C LEU A 70 -4.07 -13.09 -5.29
N ALA A 71 -3.35 -11.98 -5.47
CA ALA A 71 -3.00 -11.46 -6.79
C ALA A 71 -2.11 -12.44 -7.57
N ALA A 72 -1.37 -13.34 -6.91
CA ALA A 72 -0.61 -14.39 -7.59
C ALA A 72 -1.49 -15.52 -8.16
N VAL A 73 -2.74 -15.64 -7.74
CA VAL A 73 -3.68 -16.66 -8.21
C VAL A 73 -4.15 -16.33 -9.64
N ARG A 74 -4.35 -17.36 -10.48
CA ARG A 74 -4.86 -17.18 -11.86
C ARG A 74 -6.38 -16.95 -11.85
N GLY A 75 -6.90 -16.36 -12.93
CA GLY A 75 -8.34 -16.18 -13.14
C GLY A 75 -8.93 -14.98 -12.38
N ARG A 76 -10.24 -15.03 -12.11
CA ARG A 76 -11.02 -13.91 -11.56
C ARG A 76 -10.53 -13.46 -10.18
N VAL A 77 -10.13 -14.39 -9.32
CA VAL A 77 -9.63 -14.09 -7.96
C VAL A 77 -8.41 -13.18 -8.02
N GLY A 78 -7.41 -13.52 -8.84
CA GLY A 78 -6.22 -12.68 -8.97
C GLY A 78 -6.51 -11.31 -9.59
N VAL A 79 -7.52 -11.20 -10.47
CA VAL A 79 -7.97 -9.91 -11.01
C VAL A 79 -8.59 -9.04 -9.90
N ILE A 80 -9.50 -9.60 -9.10
CA ILE A 80 -10.12 -8.90 -7.97
C ILE A 80 -9.05 -8.47 -6.97
N ALA A 81 -8.09 -9.34 -6.68
CA ALA A 81 -6.99 -9.04 -5.78
C ALA A 81 -6.06 -7.93 -6.31
N CYS A 82 -5.77 -7.87 -7.61
CA CYS A 82 -5.04 -6.74 -8.21
C CYS A 82 -5.82 -5.43 -8.07
N VAL A 83 -7.14 -5.46 -8.26
CA VAL A 83 -8.00 -4.28 -8.05
C VAL A 83 -7.95 -3.84 -6.59
N ALA A 84 -8.01 -4.79 -5.65
CA ALA A 84 -7.91 -4.50 -4.22
C ALA A 84 -6.54 -3.87 -3.87
N VAL A 85 -5.41 -4.42 -4.35
CA VAL A 85 -4.08 -3.82 -4.12
C VAL A 85 -4.03 -2.41 -4.70
N SER A 86 -4.54 -2.18 -5.91
CA SER A 86 -4.60 -0.83 -6.49
C SER A 86 -5.40 0.13 -5.63
N ALA A 87 -6.58 -0.28 -5.15
CA ALA A 87 -7.43 0.55 -4.31
C ALA A 87 -6.78 0.86 -2.96
N LEU A 88 -6.20 -0.15 -2.29
CA LEU A 88 -5.47 0.01 -1.03
C LEU A 88 -4.26 0.94 -1.20
N SER A 89 -3.52 0.83 -2.30
CA SER A 89 -2.39 1.73 -2.60
C SER A 89 -2.83 3.19 -2.70
N VAL A 90 -3.98 3.45 -3.34
CA VAL A 90 -4.54 4.81 -3.45
C VAL A 90 -4.96 5.33 -2.08
N LEU A 91 -5.62 4.51 -1.26
CA LEU A 91 -5.99 4.89 0.10
C LEU A 91 -4.77 5.19 0.96
N GLU A 92 -3.69 4.40 0.84
CA GLU A 92 -2.42 4.67 1.53
C GLU A 92 -1.80 5.99 1.08
N VAL A 93 -1.75 6.28 -0.23
CA VAL A 93 -1.23 7.57 -0.71
C VAL A 93 -2.05 8.74 -0.17
N ILE A 94 -3.38 8.61 -0.14
CA ILE A 94 -4.26 9.66 0.43
C ILE A 94 -4.00 9.82 1.93
N GLY A 95 -3.90 8.72 2.68
CA GLY A 95 -3.60 8.77 4.11
C GLY A 95 -2.25 9.41 4.39
N PHE A 96 -1.22 8.94 3.70
CA PHE A 96 0.16 9.43 3.78
C PHE A 96 0.27 10.93 3.47
N LEU A 97 -0.35 11.39 2.37
CA LEU A 97 -0.38 12.81 2.03
C LEU A 97 -1.36 13.62 2.90
N GLY A 98 -2.27 12.96 3.60
CA GLY A 98 -3.19 13.57 4.54
C GLY A 98 -2.57 13.82 5.92
N GLU A 99 -1.45 13.16 6.22
CA GLU A 99 -0.79 13.27 7.51
C GLU A 99 -0.08 14.62 7.68
N PRO A 100 -0.34 15.35 8.78
CA PRO A 100 0.32 16.62 9.03
C PRO A 100 1.85 16.50 9.19
N HIS A 101 2.35 15.33 9.62
CA HIS A 101 3.79 15.09 9.76
C HIS A 101 4.50 15.21 8.41
N THR A 102 3.98 14.55 7.38
CA THR A 102 4.47 14.58 6.00
C THR A 102 4.76 15.99 5.52
N TRP A 103 3.82 16.93 5.73
CA TRP A 103 4.00 18.31 5.28
C TRP A 103 4.97 19.12 6.14
N ARG A 104 5.03 18.86 7.45
CA ARG A 104 6.01 19.52 8.34
C ARG A 104 7.44 19.12 8.00
N THR A 105 7.65 17.89 7.54
CA THR A 105 8.95 17.43 7.07
C THR A 105 9.49 18.25 5.91
N PHE A 106 8.61 18.83 5.07
CA PHE A 106 9.01 19.65 3.92
C PHE A 106 8.89 21.17 4.14
N SER A 107 8.45 21.65 5.32
CA SER A 107 8.33 23.08 5.55
C SER A 107 9.67 23.78 5.79
N LEU A 108 9.79 25.00 5.24
CA LEU A 108 10.94 25.88 5.44
C LEU A 108 11.10 26.20 6.93
N GLY A 109 12.17 25.68 7.55
CA GLY A 109 12.47 25.87 8.99
C GLY A 109 12.39 24.59 9.83
N SER A 110 11.84 23.50 9.29
CA SER A 110 11.74 22.19 9.94
C SER A 110 12.15 21.04 9.01
N LEU A 111 12.93 21.36 7.97
CA LEU A 111 13.42 20.36 7.03
C LEU A 111 14.38 19.41 7.75
N GLU A 112 13.94 18.17 7.92
CA GLU A 112 14.76 17.08 8.47
C GLU A 112 15.13 16.14 7.31
N PRO A 113 16.37 16.19 6.77
CA PRO A 113 16.73 15.47 5.55
C PRO A 113 16.50 13.96 5.62
N GLY A 114 16.65 13.36 6.82
CA GLY A 114 16.41 11.95 7.04
C GLY A 114 14.94 11.57 6.85
N TRP A 115 14.04 12.31 7.49
CA TRP A 115 12.60 12.14 7.31
C TRP A 115 12.18 12.45 5.87
N ALA A 116 12.66 13.54 5.28
CA ALA A 116 12.32 13.90 3.90
C ALA A 116 12.71 12.79 2.91
N ALA A 117 13.88 12.16 3.10
CA ALA A 117 14.30 11.03 2.28
C ALA A 117 13.42 9.78 2.49
N TYR A 118 13.07 9.48 3.75
CA TYR A 118 12.15 8.38 4.07
C TYR A 118 10.78 8.60 3.43
N GLU A 119 10.19 9.79 3.59
CA GLU A 119 8.88 10.17 3.06
C GLU A 119 8.83 10.03 1.52
N LEU A 120 9.86 10.53 0.84
CA LEU A 120 9.98 10.38 -0.61
C LEU A 120 10.09 8.90 -1.04
N LEU A 121 10.85 8.10 -0.29
CA LEU A 121 11.00 6.67 -0.57
C LEU A 121 9.70 5.90 -0.30
N ALA A 122 9.01 6.21 0.80
CA ALA A 122 7.71 5.66 1.13
C ALA A 122 6.70 5.96 0.02
N LEU A 123 6.55 7.24 -0.35
CA LEU A 123 5.66 7.67 -1.43
C LEU A 123 6.02 6.99 -2.77
N ALA A 124 7.30 6.94 -3.13
CA ALA A 124 7.74 6.28 -4.34
C ALA A 124 7.39 4.78 -4.35
N SER A 125 7.51 4.11 -3.20
CA SER A 125 7.13 2.70 -3.06
C SER A 125 5.62 2.49 -3.25
N LEU A 126 4.79 3.36 -2.67
CA LEU A 126 3.33 3.32 -2.79
C LEU A 126 2.89 3.53 -4.24
N VAL A 127 3.47 4.52 -4.92
CA VAL A 127 3.21 4.78 -6.35
C VAL A 127 3.66 3.60 -7.20
N ALA A 128 4.85 3.03 -6.93
CA ALA A 128 5.33 1.85 -7.66
C ALA A 128 4.41 0.64 -7.47
N MET A 129 3.93 0.39 -6.25
CA MET A 129 2.96 -0.67 -5.93
C MET A 129 1.67 -0.49 -6.73
N PHE A 130 1.10 0.73 -6.74
CA PHE A 130 -0.09 1.05 -7.53
C PHE A 130 0.13 0.81 -9.03
N LEU A 131 1.21 1.36 -9.60
CA LEU A 131 1.51 1.22 -11.03
C LEU A 131 1.70 -0.24 -11.44
N LEU A 132 2.35 -1.05 -10.59
CA LEU A 132 2.55 -2.47 -10.85
C LEU A 132 1.24 -3.26 -10.73
N ALA A 133 0.35 -2.91 -9.80
CA ALA A 133 -0.97 -3.52 -9.67
C ALA A 133 -1.84 -3.22 -10.91
N VAL A 134 -1.84 -1.97 -11.38
CA VAL A 134 -2.55 -1.57 -12.62
C VAL A 134 -1.95 -2.25 -13.85
N ARG A 135 -0.63 -2.34 -13.94
CA ARG A 135 0.05 -3.03 -15.04
C ARG A 135 -0.32 -4.51 -15.07
N GLU A 136 -0.29 -5.18 -13.92
CA GLU A 136 -0.67 -6.60 -13.79
C GLU A 136 -2.13 -6.81 -14.22
N LEU A 137 -3.02 -5.90 -13.81
CA LEU A 137 -4.43 -5.91 -14.23
C LEU A 137 -4.58 -5.75 -15.76
N ALA A 138 -3.83 -4.82 -16.36
CA ALA A 138 -3.86 -4.59 -17.80
C ALA A 138 -3.35 -5.81 -18.59
N VAL A 139 -2.28 -6.46 -18.12
CA VAL A 139 -1.77 -7.70 -18.73
C VAL A 139 -2.80 -8.82 -18.64
N ARG A 140 -3.46 -8.99 -17.49
CA ARG A 140 -4.47 -10.03 -17.30
C ARG A 140 -5.72 -9.82 -18.14
N ARG A 141 -6.16 -8.57 -18.32
CA ARG A 141 -7.29 -8.24 -19.21
C ARG A 141 -7.00 -8.56 -20.67
N ARG A 142 -5.74 -8.39 -21.13
CA ARG A 142 -5.33 -8.76 -22.50
C ARG A 142 -5.28 -10.27 -22.72
N LEU A 143 -5.05 -11.05 -21.66
CA LEU A 143 -4.93 -12.51 -21.72
C LEU A 143 -6.25 -13.24 -21.51
N GLN A 144 -7.32 -12.55 -21.11
CA GLN A 144 -8.65 -13.16 -21.07
C GLN A 144 -9.17 -13.28 -22.50
N PRO A 145 -9.44 -14.50 -23.01
CA PRO A 145 -10.09 -14.65 -24.30
C PRO A 145 -11.40 -13.88 -24.27
N THR A 146 -11.61 -13.06 -25.30
CA THR A 146 -12.85 -12.30 -25.39
C THR A 146 -14.00 -13.29 -25.53
N ALA A 147 -15.21 -12.94 -25.06
CA ALA A 147 -16.39 -13.80 -25.24
C ALA A 147 -16.60 -14.17 -26.73
N HIS A 148 -16.09 -13.35 -27.65
CA HIS A 148 -16.07 -13.58 -29.09
C HIS A 148 -15.15 -14.73 -29.53
N ASP A 149 -14.08 -15.02 -28.79
CA ASP A 149 -13.16 -16.14 -29.07
C ASP A 149 -13.73 -17.49 -28.57
N ALA A 150 -14.57 -17.46 -27.54
CA ALA A 150 -15.23 -18.65 -27.00
C ALA A 150 -16.34 -19.18 -27.93
N GLU A 151 -16.99 -18.30 -28.70
CA GLU A 151 -18.01 -18.70 -29.70
C GLU A 151 -17.42 -19.31 -30.98
N ARG A 152 -16.13 -19.08 -31.28
CA ARG A 152 -15.47 -19.62 -32.49
C ARG A 152 -14.87 -21.00 -32.32
N GLN A 153 -14.89 -21.60 -31.13
CA GLN A 153 -14.41 -22.97 -30.99
C GLN A 153 -15.47 -23.94 -31.56
N PRO A 154 -15.16 -24.68 -32.65
CA PRO A 154 -16.09 -25.66 -33.19
C PRO A 154 -16.34 -26.71 -32.11
N LYS A 155 -17.63 -26.96 -31.83
CA LYS A 155 -18.05 -28.09 -31.02
C LYS A 155 -17.60 -29.36 -31.75
N LEU A 156 -16.54 -29.99 -31.28
CA LEU A 156 -16.13 -31.34 -31.67
C LEU A 156 -17.10 -32.37 -31.08
#